data_AF-A0A3D5X9G7-F1
#
_entry.id   AF-A0A3D5X9G7-F1
#
_cell.length_a   1.000
_cell.length_b   1.000
_cell.length_c   1.000
_cell.angle_alpha   90.00
_cell.angle_beta   90.00
_cell.angle_gamma   90.00
#
_symmetry.space_group_name_H-M   'P 1'
#
loop_
_entity.id
_entity.type
_entity.pdbx_description
1 polymer ?
#
loop_
_entity_poly.entity_id
_entity_poly.type
_entity_poly.pdbx_seq_one_letter_code
_entity_poly.pdbx_strand_id
1 'polypeptide(L)' 'MEEHLNHRIFKVISEIAGEMDKPTFVIGGFVRDLFLKRPSKDIDIVIQ' A
#
# COMPACT_ATOMS: atom_id res chain seq x y z
N MET A 1 9.64 -4.72 6.69
CA MET A 1 8.31 -4.36 6.15
C MET A 1 8.32 -2.92 5.66
N GLU A 2 8.89 -1.98 6.42
CA GLU A 2 9.03 -0.56 6.05
C GLU A 2 9.74 -0.31 4.71
N GLU A 3 10.75 -1.11 4.35
CA GLU A 3 11.53 -0.89 3.12
C GLU A 3 10.71 -0.92 1.81
N HIS A 4 9.56 -1.61 1.82
CA HIS A 4 8.76 -1.86 0.62
C HIS A 4 7.61 -0.86 0.43
N LEU A 5 7.38 0.02 1.42
CA LEU A 5 6.39 1.10 1.36
C LEU A 5 7.04 2.48 1.23
N ASN A 6 8.31 2.53 0.83
CA ASN A 6 9.08 3.76 0.68
C ASN A 6 8.69 4.61 -0.55
N HIS A 7 7.90 4.05 -1.48
CA HIS A 7 7.45 4.81 -2.63
C HIS A 7 6.50 5.94 -2.20
N ARG A 8 6.71 7.16 -2.73
CA ARG A 8 5.96 8.38 -2.36
C ARG A 8 4.44 8.19 -2.38
N ILE A 9 3.93 7.30 -3.23
CA ILE A 9 2.50 7.01 -3.33
C ILE A 9 1.88 6.55 -2.00
N PHE A 10 2.58 5.72 -1.22
CA PHE A 10 2.05 5.20 0.05
C PHE A 10 1.96 6.30 1.10
N LYS A 11 2.90 7.26 1.08
CA LYS A 11 2.84 8.43 1.95
C LYS A 11 1.62 9.30 1.64
N VAL A 12 1.40 9.61 0.35
CA VAL A 12 0.24 10.41 -0.09
C VAL A 12 -1.09 9.73 0.29
N ILE A 13 -1.20 8.42 0.07
CA ILE A 13 -2.40 7.66 0.45
C ILE A 13 -2.60 7.68 1.96
N SER A 14 -1.53 7.50 2.75
CA SER A 14 -1.60 7.53 4.22
C SER A 14 -2.02 8.89 4.78
N GLU A 15 -1.56 9.99 4.17
CA GLU A 15 -1.95 11.34 4.56
C GLU A 15 -3.46 11.55 4.33
N ILE A 16 -3.97 11.23 3.14
CA ILE A 16 -5.40 11.36 2.80
C ILE A 16 -6.26 10.43 3.68
N ALA A 17 -5.84 9.19 3.88
CA ALA A 17 -6.54 8.24 4.75
C ALA A 17 -6.65 8.74 6.19
N GLY A 18 -5.59 9.37 6.71
CA GLY A 18 -5.56 10.00 8.02
C GLY A 18 -6.50 11.20 8.12
N GLU A 19 -6.55 12.05 7.08
CA GLU A 19 -7.50 13.18 7.01
C GLU A 19 -8.96 12.72 6.99
N MET A 20 -9.24 11.56 6.40
CA MET A 20 -10.58 10.99 6.31
C MET A 20 -10.98 10.17 7.54
N ASP A 21 -10.05 9.90 8.48
CA ASP A 21 -10.21 8.94 9.58
C ASP A 21 -10.64 7.54 9.06
N LYS A 22 -10.01 7.10 7.98
CA LYS A 22 -10.35 5.88 7.25
C LYS A 22 -9.22 4.85 7.29
N PRO A 23 -9.42 3.67 7.94
CA PRO A 23 -8.50 2.56 7.81
C PRO A 23 -8.29 2.20 6.34
N THR A 24 -7.03 2.13 5.92
CA THR A 24 -6.64 1.95 4.52
C THR A 24 -5.53 0.91 4.41
N PHE A 25 -5.67 -0.05 3.49
CA PHE A 25 -4.76 -1.19 3.38
C PHE A 25 -4.37 -1.46 1.94
N VAL A 26 -3.10 -1.80 1.74
CA VAL A 26 -2.61 -2.39 0.49
C VAL A 26 -2.90 -3.88 0.52
N ILE A 27 -3.55 -4.41 -0.53
CA ILE A 27 -3.97 -5.80 -0.62
C ILE A 27 -3.56 -6.40 -1.98
N GLY A 28 -4.06 -7.60 -2.28
CA GLY A 28 -4.00 -8.16 -3.62
C GLY A 28 -2.62 -8.65 -4.07
N GLY A 29 -2.40 -8.54 -5.38
CA GLY A 29 -1.21 -9.09 -6.04
C GLY A 29 0.09 -8.47 -5.54
N PHE A 30 0.07 -7.17 -5.22
CA PHE A 30 1.20 -6.46 -4.65
C PHE A 30 1.76 -7.13 -3.40
N VAL A 31 0.88 -7.45 -2.44
CA VAL A 31 1.27 -8.05 -1.16
C VAL A 31 1.82 -9.45 -1.37
N ARG A 32 1.15 -10.27 -2.19
CA ARG A 32 1.63 -11.62 -2.52
C ARG A 32 3.03 -11.55 -3.15
N ASP A 33 3.19 -10.70 -4.15
CA ASP A 33 4.43 -10.62 -4.93
C ASP A 33 5.57 -10.03 -4.11
N LEU A 34 5.27 -9.13 -3.17
CA LEU A 34 6.19 -8.65 -2.14
C LEU A 34 6.75 -9.82 -1.31
N PHE A 35 5.90 -10.70 -0.78
CA PHE A 35 6.36 -11.88 -0.02
C PHE A 35 7.13 -12.87 -0.89
N LEU A 36 6.75 -13.01 -2.17
CA LEU A 36 7.43 -13.87 -3.13
C LEU A 36 8.70 -13.23 -3.74
N LYS A 37 9.07 -12.01 -3.33
CA LYS A 37 10.19 -11.23 -3.87
C LYS A 37 10.14 -11.07 -5.39
N ARG A 38 8.94 -10.90 -5.94
CA ARG A 38 8.69 -10.65 -7.37
C ARG A 38 8.46 -9.15 -7.58
N PRO A 39 8.94 -8.56 -8.68
CA PRO A 39 8.58 -7.20 -9.02
C PRO A 39 7.08 -7.10 -9.28
N SER A 40 6.42 -6.11 -8.68
CA SER A 40 5.01 -5.81 -8.89
C SER A 40 4.82 -4.30 -8.95
N LYS A 41 4.04 -3.84 -9.93
CA LYS A 41 3.75 -2.41 -10.14
C LYS A 41 2.29 -2.06 -9.85
N ASP A 42 1.42 -3.07 -9.78
CA ASP A 42 0.00 -2.90 -9.56
C ASP A 42 -0.26 -2.84 -8.05
N ILE A 43 -0.95 -1.80 -7.60
CA ILE A 43 -1.24 -1.55 -6.17
C ILE A 43 -2.76 -1.55 -5.99
N ASP A 44 -3.27 -2.56 -5.29
CA ASP A 44 -4.69 -2.65 -4.92
C ASP A 44 -4.89 -2.07 -3.51
N ILE A 45 -5.79 -1.10 -3.36
CA ILE A 45 -6.10 -0.44 -2.10
C ILE A 45 -7.55 -0.71 -1.70
N VAL A 46 -7.76 -1.05 -0.42
CA VAL A 46 -9.10 -1.13 0.20
C VAL A 46 -9.20 -0.15 1.36
N ILE A 47 -10.36 0.50 1.50
CA ILE A 47 -10.68 1.50 2.53
C ILE A 47 -11.94 1.07 3.30
N GLN A 48 -12.05 1.42 4.59
CA GLN A 48 -13.26 1.20 5.42
C GLN A 48 -13.87 2.52 5.90
#